data_AF-A0A359H771-F1
#
_entry.id   AF-A0A359H771-F1
#
_cell.length_a   1.000
_cell.length_b   1.000
_cell.length_c   1.000
_cell.angle_alpha   90.00
_cell.angle_beta   90.00
_cell.angle_gamma   90.00
#
_symmetry.space_group_name_H-M   'P 1'
#
loop_
_entity.id
_entity.type
_entity.pdbx_description
1 polymer ?
#
loop_
_entity_poly.entity_id
_entity_poly.type
_entity_poly.pdbx_seq_one_letter_code
_entity_poly.pdbx_strand_id
1 'polypeptide(L)'
;MFSPKDNGKEFWLMSVDLTSSKLQTSRGITVGSILAQLKEVYKGIEKIPDGRTDDNNCAYRVGGEAAEYKIITFEVEKGIVKEIKLFVELS
;
A
#
# COMPACT_ATOMS: atom_id res chain seq x y z
N MET A 1 -13.16 -7.61 10.66
CA MET A 1 -13.63 -6.24 10.90
C MET A 1 -14.00 -6.15 12.37
N PHE A 2 -13.28 -5.36 13.16
CA PHE A 2 -13.54 -5.24 14.59
C PHE A 2 -14.32 -3.95 14.87
N SER A 3 -15.44 -4.09 15.57
CA SER A 3 -16.19 -2.99 16.20
C SER A 3 -15.77 -2.97 17.67
N PRO A 4 -15.47 -1.80 18.28
CA PRO A 4 -15.51 -1.69 19.73
C PRO A 4 -16.89 -2.16 20.24
N LYS A 5 -16.96 -2.67 21.48
CA LYS A 5 -18.24 -3.08 22.08
C LYS A 5 -19.24 -1.92 21.99
N ASP A 6 -20.39 -2.18 21.37
CA ASP A 6 -21.61 -1.35 21.34
C ASP A 6 -21.69 -0.09 20.45
N ASN A 7 -21.25 -0.12 19.17
CA ASN A 7 -21.74 0.93 18.24
C ASN A 7 -22.22 0.46 16.87
N GLY A 8 -21.69 -0.63 16.29
CA GLY A 8 -22.13 -1.13 14.96
C GLY A 8 -22.03 -0.11 13.81
N LYS A 9 -21.44 1.07 14.07
CA LYS A 9 -21.33 2.24 13.19
C LYS A 9 -19.88 2.57 12.85
N GLU A 10 -18.94 2.14 13.69
CA GLU A 10 -17.52 2.37 13.53
C GLU A 10 -16.81 1.03 13.37
N PHE A 11 -16.07 0.90 12.27
CA PHE A 11 -15.34 -0.30 11.92
C PHE A 11 -13.88 0.05 11.75
N TRP A 12 -13.02 -0.67 12.45
CA TRP A 12 -11.59 -0.56 12.22
C TRP A 12 -11.17 -1.46 11.05
N LEU A 13 -10.55 -0.85 10.04
CA LEU A 13 -9.93 -1.54 8.91
C LEU A 13 -8.48 -1.86 9.27
N MET A 14 -8.19 -3.12 9.57
CA MET A 14 -6.82 -3.57 9.84
C MET A 14 -5.99 -3.65 8.55
N SER A 15 -6.62 -4.11 7.46
CA SER A 15 -6.02 -4.13 6.15
C SER A 15 -7.03 -3.93 5.03
N VAL A 16 -6.57 -3.38 3.91
CA VAL A 16 -7.32 -3.27 2.65
C VAL A 16 -6.39 -3.67 1.51
N ASP A 17 -6.82 -4.66 0.73
CA ASP A 17 -6.14 -5.07 -0.51
C ASP A 17 -6.92 -4.52 -1.71
N LEU A 18 -6.27 -3.67 -2.49
CA LEU A 18 -6.82 -3.09 -3.72
C LEU A 18 -6.25 -3.85 -4.91
N THR A 19 -7.10 -4.60 -5.61
CA THR A 19 -6.77 -5.36 -6.83
C THR A 19 -7.49 -4.82 -8.08
N SER A 20 -8.41 -3.86 -7.90
CA SER A 20 -9.19 -3.24 -8.97
C SER A 20 -8.63 -1.87 -9.35
N SER A 21 -8.54 -1.59 -10.65
CA SER A 21 -8.09 -0.30 -11.19
C SER A 21 -9.07 0.87 -10.95
N LYS A 22 -10.30 0.56 -10.50
CA LYS A 22 -11.34 1.57 -10.21
C LYS A 22 -11.13 2.31 -8.89
N LEU A 23 -10.26 1.79 -8.03
CA LEU A 23 -9.94 2.35 -6.73
C LEU A 23 -8.56 2.96 -6.77
N GLN A 24 -8.35 4.08 -6.08
CA GLN A 24 -7.07 4.78 -6.07
C GLN A 24 -6.65 5.14 -4.64
N THR A 25 -5.35 5.25 -4.41
CA THR A 25 -4.83 5.90 -3.21
C THR A 25 -5.17 7.38 -3.21
N SER A 26 -5.06 8.04 -2.06
CA SER A 26 -5.28 9.49 -1.95
C SER A 26 -4.34 10.34 -2.82
N ARG A 27 -3.23 9.76 -3.29
CA ARG A 27 -2.29 10.41 -4.21
C ARG A 27 -2.46 9.98 -5.67
N GLY A 28 -3.51 9.23 -5.99
CA GLY A 28 -3.86 8.90 -7.37
C GLY A 28 -3.17 7.67 -7.97
N ILE A 29 -2.54 6.81 -7.15
CA ILE A 29 -2.00 5.52 -7.64
C ILE A 29 -3.11 4.48 -7.63
N THR A 30 -3.21 3.71 -8.72
CA THR A 30 -4.16 2.61 -8.90
C THR A 30 -3.45 1.35 -9.38
N VAL A 31 -4.14 0.21 -9.31
CA VAL A 31 -3.68 -1.00 -10.01
C VAL A 31 -3.63 -0.72 -11.51
N GLY A 32 -2.48 -0.98 -12.12
CA GLY A 32 -2.17 -0.64 -13.52
C GLY A 32 -1.29 0.60 -13.68
N SER A 33 -1.08 1.42 -12.65
CA SER A 33 -0.10 2.51 -12.69
C SER A 33 1.32 1.97 -12.93
N ILE A 34 2.14 2.73 -13.66
CA ILE A 34 3.53 2.35 -13.91
C ILE A 34 4.43 2.75 -12.73
N LEU A 35 5.53 2.01 -12.53
CA LEU A 35 6.49 2.26 -11.45
C LEU A 35 7.04 3.69 -11.44
N ALA A 36 7.25 4.29 -12.62
CA ALA A 36 7.73 5.66 -12.73
C ALA A 36 6.75 6.65 -12.07
N GLN A 37 5.45 6.51 -12.31
CA GLN A 37 4.40 7.31 -11.67
C GLN A 37 4.37 7.08 -10.16
N LEU A 38 4.51 5.82 -9.73
CA LEU A 38 4.59 5.49 -8.30
C LEU A 38 5.74 6.22 -7.60
N LYS A 39 6.95 6.15 -8.17
CA LYS A 39 8.16 6.80 -7.62
C LYS A 39 8.08 8.34 -7.68
N GLU A 40 7.36 8.90 -8.65
CA GLU A 40 7.11 10.35 -8.75
C GLU A 40 6.17 10.85 -7.66
N VAL A 41 5.05 10.14 -7.45
CA VAL A 41 4.00 10.50 -6.48
C VAL A 41 4.41 10.21 -5.04
N TYR A 42 5.14 9.11 -4.82
CA TYR A 42 5.70 8.73 -3.53
C TYR A 42 7.22 8.85 -3.59
N LYS A 43 7.71 10.09 -3.55
CA LYS A 43 9.14 10.40 -3.52
C LYS A 43 9.81 9.71 -2.34
N GLY A 44 10.92 9.02 -2.60
CA GLY A 44 11.69 8.30 -1.58
C GLY A 44 11.06 6.99 -1.12
N ILE A 45 10.08 6.44 -1.85
CA ILE A 45 9.50 5.13 -1.55
C ILE A 45 10.60 4.06 -1.49
N GLU A 46 10.56 3.20 -0.47
CA GLU A 46 11.59 2.21 -0.20
C GLU A 46 11.24 0.87 -0.85
N LYS A 47 12.24 0.17 -1.39
CA LYS A 47 12.10 -1.23 -1.80
C LYS A 47 12.10 -2.11 -0.55
N ILE A 48 11.17 -3.05 -0.47
CA ILE A 48 11.14 -4.05 0.61
C ILE A 48 12.28 -5.05 0.38
N PRO A 49 13.12 -5.35 1.39
CA PRO A 49 14.20 -6.32 1.27
C PRO A 49 13.66 -7.76 1.38
N ASP A 50 12.96 -8.23 0.35
CA ASP A 50 12.35 -9.57 0.29
C ASP A 50 13.13 -10.59 -0.56
N GLY A 51 14.37 -10.25 -0.94
CA GLY A 51 15.26 -11.06 -1.77
C GLY A 51 15.14 -10.79 -3.27
N ARG A 52 14.14 -10.02 -3.73
CA ARG A 52 14.01 -9.61 -5.14
C ARG A 52 14.87 -8.38 -5.41
N THR A 53 15.68 -8.45 -6.48
CA THR A 53 16.61 -7.37 -6.85
C THR A 53 16.14 -6.53 -8.02
N ASP A 54 15.29 -7.07 -8.91
CA ASP A 54 14.71 -6.35 -10.05
C ASP A 54 13.66 -5.34 -9.56
N ASP A 55 13.95 -4.07 -9.78
CA ASP A 55 13.08 -2.94 -9.43
C ASP A 55 11.71 -2.99 -10.12
N ASN A 56 11.59 -3.68 -11.26
CA ASN A 56 10.33 -3.86 -11.98
C ASN A 56 9.54 -5.08 -11.51
N ASN A 57 10.09 -5.87 -10.58
CA ASN A 57 9.47 -7.09 -10.09
C ASN A 57 9.71 -7.27 -8.58
N CYS A 58 9.32 -6.27 -7.79
CA CYS A 58 9.50 -6.23 -6.35
C CYS A 58 8.39 -5.44 -5.64
N ALA A 59 8.38 -5.49 -4.30
CA ALA A 59 7.48 -4.69 -3.49
C ALA A 59 8.14 -3.36 -3.07
N TYR A 60 7.34 -2.31 -3.00
CA TYR A 60 7.72 -1.01 -2.46
C TYR A 60 6.83 -0.64 -1.28
N ARG A 61 7.36 0.10 -0.30
CA ARG A 61 6.63 0.52 0.90
C ARG A 61 6.72 2.02 1.16
N VAL A 62 5.63 2.56 1.68
CA VAL A 62 5.51 3.90 2.25
C VAL A 62 5.15 3.74 3.74
N GLY A 63 5.96 4.32 4.61
CA GLY A 63 5.85 4.16 6.06
C GLY A 63 6.89 3.15 6.62
N GLY A 64 7.27 3.35 7.89
CA GLY A 64 8.34 2.60 8.56
C GLY A 64 9.17 3.45 9.54
N GLU A 65 9.68 2.81 10.58
CA GLU A 65 10.46 3.26 11.77
C GLU A 65 9.96 4.46 12.60
N ALA A 66 9.23 5.43 12.06
CA ALA A 66 8.71 6.59 12.82
C ALA A 66 7.22 6.88 12.64
N ALA A 67 6.53 6.16 11.75
CA ALA A 67 5.10 6.33 11.44
C ALA A 67 4.37 5.00 11.72
N GLU A 68 4.25 4.65 12.99
CA GLU A 68 3.89 3.30 13.48
C GLU A 68 2.48 2.80 13.11
N TYR A 69 1.63 3.62 12.47
CA TYR A 69 0.21 3.28 12.36
C TYR A 69 -0.33 3.15 10.94
N LYS A 70 0.44 3.47 9.89
CA LYS A 70 -0.04 3.40 8.49
C LYS A 70 1.06 2.97 7.54
N ILE A 71 1.00 1.72 7.09
CA ILE A 71 1.91 1.17 6.09
C ILE A 71 1.13 0.99 4.79
N ILE A 72 1.70 1.44 3.67
CA ILE A 72 1.19 1.14 2.33
C ILE A 72 2.26 0.36 1.58
N THR A 73 1.89 -0.78 1.04
CA THR A 73 2.75 -1.61 0.18
C THR A 73 2.19 -1.67 -1.23
N PHE A 74 3.07 -1.55 -2.22
CA PHE A 74 2.76 -1.66 -3.63
C PHE A 74 3.53 -2.85 -4.20
N GLU A 75 2.80 -3.84 -4.71
CA GLU A 75 3.40 -4.96 -5.44
C GLU A 75 3.54 -4.58 -6.91
N VAL A 76 4.76 -4.68 -7.44
CA VAL A 76 5.07 -4.31 -8.83
C VAL A 76 5.52 -5.55 -9.59
N GLU A 77 4.88 -5.79 -10.73
CA GLU A 77 5.25 -6.85 -11.67
C GLU A 77 5.40 -6.26 -13.08
N LYS A 78 6.52 -6.52 -13.74
CA LYS A 78 6.85 -5.96 -15.07
C LYS A 78 6.74 -4.43 -15.11
N GLY A 79 7.09 -3.77 -14.01
CA GLY A 79 7.06 -2.31 -13.87
C GLY A 79 5.65 -1.73 -13.69
N ILE A 80 4.64 -2.58 -13.45
CA ILE A 80 3.23 -2.19 -13.28
C ILE A 80 2.76 -2.55 -11.87
N VAL A 81 2.06 -1.64 -11.19
CA VAL A 81 1.43 -1.91 -9.90
C VAL A 81 0.30 -2.94 -10.09
N LYS A 82 0.40 -4.08 -9.42
CA LYS A 82 -0.58 -5.19 -9.48
C LYS A 82 -1.50 -5.23 -8.27
N GLU A 83 -0.99 -4.82 -7.13
CA GLU A 83 -1.70 -4.89 -5.85
C GLU A 83 -1.24 -3.73 -4.97
N ILE A 84 -2.17 -3.15 -4.22
CA ILE A 84 -1.88 -2.14 -3.22
C ILE A 84 -2.46 -2.62 -1.89
N LYS A 85 -1.61 -2.77 -0.87
CA LYS A 85 -2.00 -3.17 0.48
C LYS A 85 -1.89 -2.00 1.40
N LEU A 86 -2.97 -1.67 2.10
CA LEU A 86 -2.97 -0.69 3.17
C LEU A 86 -3.08 -1.45 4.48
N PHE A 87 -2.19 -1.19 5.42
CA PHE A 87 -2.20 -1.75 6.77
C PHE A 87 -2.27 -0.63 7.79
N VAL A 88 -3.14 -0.78 8.79
CA VAL A 88 -3.31 0.15 9.91
C VAL A 88 -3.27 -0.66 11.19
N GLU A 89 -2.27 -0.39 12.05
CA GLU A 89 -2.21 -0.96 13.40
C GLU A 89 -3.11 -0.14 14.34
N LEU A 90 -3.91 -0.85 15.15
CA LEU A 90 -4.80 -0.24 16.13
C LEU A 90 -4.13 -0.29 17.49
N SER A 91 -3.80 0.88 18.05
CA SER A 91 -3.35 1.07 19.43
C SER A 91 -4.51 1.09 20.41
#